data_AF-A0A3Q3J850-F1
#
_entry.id   AF-A0A3Q3J850-F1
#
_cell.length_a   1.000
_cell.length_b   1.000
_cell.length_c   1.000
_cell.angle_alpha   90.00
_cell.angle_beta   90.00
_cell.angle_gamma   90.00
#
_symmetry.space_group_name_H-M   'P 1'
#
loop_
_entity.id
_entity.type
_entity.pdbx_description
1 polymer ?
#
loop_
_entity_poly.entity_id
_entity_poly.type
_entity_poly.pdbx_seq_one_letter_code
_entity_poly.pdbx_strand_id
1 'polypeptide(L)'
;MLLVQLPRLLVQLPRLLVQLPILVHQLPILRAFADVAGAVAEVAGAVAEVAGAVADSAAANSAGAVADVAGAVADAAADFTATSDDSDDADDSASLIYRQCKIKIQNECSDYVLCNPRVYTYSGNYNKPLPATIGPSKSGGALFTKTPNTACGSVGVFTYDLQNKSTKRCSRKVAVMFSNPYDFNLYSNWFAVGVFNKNKKCDYDLYSEMYYNEEKGFVRGEARNHALTYTSDVVNIIATMSDSYKPVIKVQLCNK
;
A
#
# COMPACT_ATOMS: atom_id res chain seq x y z
N MET A 1 23.75 -38.76 12.61
CA MET A 1 23.40 -37.47 11.94
C MET A 1 22.17 -36.77 12.54
N LEU A 2 21.20 -37.46 13.17
CA LEU A 2 20.03 -36.80 13.78
C LEU A 2 20.32 -36.00 15.08
N LEU A 3 21.30 -36.42 15.88
CA LEU A 3 21.67 -35.74 17.15
C LEU A 3 22.33 -34.37 16.98
N VAL A 4 22.90 -34.06 15.81
CA VAL A 4 23.56 -32.77 15.53
C VAL A 4 22.57 -31.70 15.08
N GLN A 5 21.37 -32.09 14.63
CA GLN A 5 20.32 -31.16 14.22
C GLN A 5 19.32 -30.82 15.34
N LEU A 6 19.31 -31.60 16.42
CA LEU A 6 18.42 -31.43 17.56
C LEU A 6 18.47 -30.02 18.20
N PRO A 7 19.65 -29.38 18.37
CA PRO A 7 19.71 -28.02 18.92
C PRO A 7 19.11 -26.98 17.97
N ARG A 8 19.28 -27.17 16.66
CA ARG A 8 18.73 -26.25 15.64
C ARG A 8 17.20 -26.34 15.56
N LEU A 9 16.65 -27.55 15.67
CA LEU A 9 15.20 -27.78 15.75
C LEU A 9 14.61 -27.26 17.07
N LEU A 10 15.29 -27.45 18.21
CA LEU A 10 14.86 -26.91 19.52
C LEU A 10 14.89 -25.39 19.58
N VAL A 11 15.84 -24.73 18.91
CA VAL A 11 15.89 -23.26 18.81
C VAL A 11 14.80 -22.69 17.88
N GLN A 12 14.34 -23.48 16.91
CA GLN A 12 13.24 -23.09 16.02
C GLN A 12 11.85 -23.50 16.53
N LEU A 13 11.77 -24.44 17.48
CA LEU A 13 10.53 -24.94 18.05
C LEU A 13 9.62 -23.84 18.62
N PRO A 14 10.11 -22.81 19.35
CA PRO A 14 9.27 -21.73 19.84
C PRO A 14 8.72 -20.87 18.69
N ARG A 15 9.52 -20.66 17.62
CA ARG A 15 9.09 -19.90 16.44
C ARG A 15 8.00 -20.65 15.66
N LEU A 16 8.16 -21.97 15.51
CA LEU A 16 7.16 -22.82 14.87
C LEU A 16 5.88 -22.94 15.71
N LEU A 17 5.99 -23.05 17.04
CA LEU A 17 4.85 -23.09 17.97
C LEU A 17 4.08 -21.76 18.03
N VAL A 18 4.74 -20.62 17.86
CA VAL A 18 4.09 -19.29 17.79
C VAL A 18 3.44 -19.04 16.43
N GLN A 19 3.98 -19.63 15.35
CA GLN A 19 3.41 -19.55 14.00
C GLN A 19 2.28 -20.55 13.76
N LEU A 20 2.24 -21.67 14.49
CA LEU A 20 1.25 -22.73 14.32
C LEU A 20 -0.20 -22.24 14.48
N PRO A 21 -0.58 -21.45 15.51
CA PRO A 21 -1.95 -20.94 15.67
C PRO A 21 -2.33 -19.98 14.54
N ILE A 22 -1.38 -19.20 14.02
CA ILE A 22 -1.58 -18.25 12.93
C ILE A 22 -1.83 -19.01 11.63
N LEU A 23 -1.02 -20.03 11.34
CA LEU A 23 -1.20 -20.89 10.18
C LEU A 23 -2.53 -21.67 10.28
N VAL A 24 -2.85 -22.20 11.46
CA VAL A 24 -4.10 -22.94 11.74
C VAL A 24 -5.34 -22.04 11.68
N HIS A 25 -5.24 -20.76 12.06
CA HIS A 25 -6.35 -19.81 11.94
C HIS A 25 -6.52 -19.25 10.52
N GLN A 26 -5.45 -19.21 9.72
CA GLN A 26 -5.50 -18.79 8.31
C GLN A 26 -5.87 -19.93 7.35
N LEU A 27 -5.65 -21.19 7.74
CA LEU A 27 -6.02 -22.38 6.98
C LEU A 27 -7.51 -22.42 6.57
N PRO A 28 -8.49 -22.13 7.46
CA PRO A 28 -9.91 -22.06 7.09
C PRO A 28 -10.22 -20.94 6.09
N ILE A 29 -9.55 -19.78 6.22
CA ILE A 29 -9.76 -18.62 5.35
C ILE A 29 -9.20 -18.93 3.96
N LEU A 30 -7.97 -19.44 3.88
CA LEU A 30 -7.33 -19.83 2.62
C LEU A 30 -8.12 -20.95 1.94
N ARG A 31 -8.64 -21.91 2.71
CA ARG A 31 -9.51 -22.97 2.21
C ARG A 31 -10.82 -22.41 1.69
N ALA A 32 -11.47 -21.49 2.40
CA ALA A 32 -12.68 -20.82 1.92
C ALA A 32 -12.45 -20.02 0.63
N PHE A 33 -11.32 -19.33 0.50
CA PHE A 33 -10.97 -18.64 -0.75
C PHE A 33 -10.71 -19.62 -1.90
N ALA A 34 -10.03 -20.73 -1.64
CA ALA A 34 -9.82 -21.78 -2.63
C ALA A 34 -11.12 -22.48 -3.04
N ASP A 35 -12.03 -22.72 -2.07
CA ASP A 35 -13.35 -23.30 -2.31
C ASP A 35 -14.22 -22.35 -3.15
N VAL A 36 -14.19 -21.04 -2.88
CA VAL A 36 -14.90 -20.02 -3.67
C VAL A 36 -14.30 -19.89 -5.07
N ALA A 37 -12.97 -19.86 -5.20
CA ALA A 37 -12.31 -19.83 -6.51
C ALA A 37 -12.60 -21.09 -7.34
N GLY A 38 -12.62 -22.26 -6.70
CA GLY A 38 -13.03 -23.52 -7.33
C GLY A 38 -14.48 -23.49 -7.81
N ALA A 39 -15.41 -23.00 -6.98
CA ALA A 39 -16.81 -22.84 -7.36
C ALA A 39 -17.00 -21.86 -8.53
N VAL A 40 -16.25 -20.76 -8.55
CA VAL A 40 -16.28 -19.80 -9.67
C VAL A 40 -15.75 -20.42 -10.96
N ALA A 41 -14.66 -21.20 -10.89
CA ALA A 41 -14.12 -21.90 -12.05
C ALA A 41 -15.08 -22.97 -12.60
N GLU A 42 -15.78 -23.70 -11.72
CA GLU A 42 -16.80 -24.69 -12.10
C GLU A 42 -17.99 -24.02 -12.81
N VAL A 43 -18.48 -22.90 -12.27
CA VAL A 43 -19.55 -22.11 -12.90
C VAL A 43 -19.13 -21.55 -14.26
N ALA A 44 -17.90 -21.07 -14.39
CA ALA A 44 -17.37 -20.60 -15.68
C ALA A 44 -17.29 -21.72 -16.72
N GLY A 45 -16.85 -22.91 -16.31
CA GLY A 45 -16.81 -24.10 -17.16
C GLY A 45 -18.20 -24.52 -17.67
N ALA A 46 -19.20 -24.57 -16.77
CA ALA A 46 -20.58 -24.90 -17.13
C ALA A 46 -21.20 -23.88 -18.10
N VAL A 47 -20.90 -22.58 -17.93
CA VAL A 47 -21.37 -21.52 -18.83
C VAL A 47 -20.74 -21.65 -20.23
N ALA A 48 -19.46 -22.01 -20.31
CA ALA A 48 -18.80 -22.24 -21.60
C ALA A 48 -19.39 -23.44 -22.36
N GLU A 49 -19.74 -24.52 -21.66
CA GLU A 49 -20.39 -25.70 -22.25
C GLU A 49 -21.79 -25.36 -22.79
N VAL A 50 -22.59 -24.60 -22.02
CA VAL A 50 -23.91 -24.11 -22.46
C VAL A 50 -23.78 -23.17 -23.67
N ALA A 51 -22.77 -22.31 -23.70
CA ALA A 51 -22.51 -21.44 -24.85
C ALA A 51 -22.19 -22.25 -26.12
N GLY A 52 -21.38 -23.31 -26.00
CA GLY A 52 -21.08 -24.24 -27.10
C GLY A 52 -22.35 -24.95 -27.61
N ALA A 53 -23.15 -25.50 -26.71
CA ALA A 53 -24.40 -26.18 -27.08
C ALA A 53 -25.44 -25.23 -27.74
N VAL A 54 -25.47 -23.96 -27.34
CA VAL A 54 -26.34 -22.93 -27.94
C VAL A 54 -25.83 -22.51 -29.32
N ALA A 55 -24.52 -22.48 -29.54
CA ALA A 55 -23.94 -22.18 -30.86
C ALA A 55 -24.25 -23.29 -31.90
N ASP A 56 -24.32 -24.55 -31.45
CA ASP A 56 -24.72 -25.69 -32.28
C ASP A 56 -26.23 -25.71 -32.58
N SER A 57 -27.05 -25.01 -31.81
CA SER A 57 -28.46 -24.79 -32.09
C SER A 57 -28.63 -23.53 -32.95
N ALA A 58 -29.11 -23.66 -34.20
CA ALA A 58 -29.18 -22.58 -35.17
C ALA A 58 -30.24 -21.48 -34.86
N ALA A 59 -30.12 -20.78 -33.72
CA ALA A 59 -30.89 -19.61 -33.34
C ALA A 59 -29.93 -18.46 -32.99
N ALA A 60 -29.44 -17.79 -34.04
CA ALA A 60 -28.41 -16.74 -33.97
C ALA A 60 -28.71 -15.58 -33.02
N ASN A 61 -29.97 -15.37 -32.62
CA ASN A 61 -30.38 -14.26 -31.75
C ASN A 61 -30.21 -14.53 -30.25
N SER A 62 -30.14 -15.80 -29.81
CA SER A 62 -29.87 -16.15 -28.40
C SER A 62 -28.39 -16.44 -28.14
N ALA A 63 -27.61 -16.80 -29.18
CA ALA A 63 -26.18 -17.05 -29.05
C ALA A 63 -25.38 -15.79 -28.67
N GLY A 64 -25.75 -14.62 -29.20
CA GLY A 64 -25.10 -13.34 -28.86
C GLY A 64 -25.26 -12.97 -27.39
N ALA A 65 -26.48 -13.07 -26.86
CA ALA A 65 -26.76 -12.77 -25.45
C ALA A 65 -26.04 -13.73 -24.48
N VAL A 66 -25.87 -15.00 -24.86
CA VAL A 66 -25.14 -15.99 -24.05
C VAL A 66 -23.63 -15.76 -24.11
N ALA A 67 -23.09 -15.35 -25.26
CA ALA A 67 -21.68 -14.97 -25.38
C ALA A 67 -21.35 -13.70 -24.57
N ASP A 68 -22.24 -12.72 -24.54
CA ASP A 68 -22.09 -11.51 -23.73
C ASP A 68 -22.07 -11.82 -22.23
N VAL A 69 -22.96 -12.72 -21.78
CA VAL A 69 -22.98 -13.19 -20.38
C VAL A 69 -21.73 -14.01 -20.05
N ALA A 70 -21.28 -14.88 -20.96
CA ALA A 70 -20.04 -15.63 -20.78
C ALA A 70 -18.81 -14.72 -20.68
N GLY A 71 -18.76 -13.66 -21.51
CA GLY A 71 -17.72 -12.62 -21.45
C GLY A 71 -17.72 -11.88 -20.11
N ALA A 72 -18.89 -11.42 -19.66
CA ALA A 72 -19.01 -10.73 -18.37
C ALA A 72 -18.63 -11.62 -17.17
N VAL A 73 -18.95 -12.92 -17.23
CA VAL A 73 -18.57 -13.90 -16.20
C VAL A 73 -17.05 -14.18 -16.24
N ALA A 74 -16.45 -14.26 -17.43
CA ALA A 74 -15.00 -14.38 -17.58
C ALA A 74 -14.26 -13.14 -17.08
N ASP A 75 -14.77 -11.93 -17.36
CA ASP A 75 -14.21 -10.67 -16.87
C ASP A 75 -14.32 -10.56 -15.34
N ALA A 76 -15.44 -10.96 -14.75
CA ALA A 76 -15.61 -10.98 -13.30
C ALA A 76 -14.70 -12.04 -12.62
N ALA A 77 -14.49 -13.19 -13.26
CA ALA A 77 -13.55 -14.21 -12.79
C ALA A 77 -12.10 -13.71 -12.89
N ALA A 78 -11.76 -13.04 -14.00
CA ALA A 78 -10.47 -12.40 -14.20
C ALA A 78 -10.23 -11.31 -13.15
N ASP A 79 -11.21 -10.45 -12.85
CA ASP A 79 -11.14 -9.40 -11.83
C ASP A 79 -10.93 -9.99 -10.41
N PHE A 80 -11.62 -11.10 -10.09
CA PHE A 80 -11.41 -11.81 -8.82
C PHE A 80 -9.99 -12.38 -8.71
N THR A 81 -9.45 -12.92 -9.81
CA THR A 81 -8.04 -13.38 -9.87
C THR A 81 -7.02 -12.23 -9.98
N ALA A 82 -7.42 -11.04 -10.46
CA ALA A 82 -6.57 -9.88 -10.70
C ALA A 82 -6.38 -8.99 -9.46
N THR A 83 -7.00 -9.32 -8.33
CA THR A 83 -6.70 -8.67 -7.03
C THR A 83 -5.25 -8.88 -6.55
N SER A 84 -4.40 -9.57 -7.32
CA SER A 84 -2.95 -9.71 -7.08
C SER A 84 -2.00 -8.95 -8.01
N ASP A 85 -2.40 -8.39 -9.16
CA ASP A 85 -1.41 -7.92 -10.17
C ASP A 85 -1.70 -6.52 -10.72
N ASP A 86 -1.28 -5.49 -9.97
CA ASP A 86 -1.00 -4.14 -10.48
C ASP A 86 0.54 -3.99 -10.57
N SER A 87 1.11 -4.58 -11.63
CA SER A 87 2.55 -4.61 -11.89
C SER A 87 2.98 -3.46 -12.80
N ASP A 88 3.59 -2.43 -12.21
CA ASP A 88 4.61 -1.62 -12.88
C ASP A 88 5.82 -1.50 -11.93
N ASP A 89 6.95 -2.00 -12.45
CA ASP A 89 8.30 -2.16 -11.90
C ASP A 89 8.65 -3.54 -11.31
N ALA A 90 9.44 -4.26 -12.10
CA ALA A 90 10.10 -5.52 -11.76
C ALA A 90 11.09 -5.37 -10.59
N ASP A 91 10.77 -6.04 -9.48
CA ASP A 91 11.70 -6.79 -8.62
C ASP A 91 10.83 -7.70 -7.74
N ASP A 92 10.30 -8.77 -8.34
CA ASP A 92 9.74 -9.90 -7.61
C ASP A 92 10.87 -10.86 -7.21
N SER A 93 11.84 -10.33 -6.47
CA SER A 93 12.39 -11.10 -5.37
C SER A 93 11.40 -10.96 -4.22
N ALA A 94 10.37 -11.82 -4.23
CA ALA A 94 9.52 -12.13 -3.08
C ALA A 94 10.38 -12.64 -1.91
N SER A 95 11.17 -11.74 -1.35
CA SER A 95 11.79 -11.89 -0.06
C SER A 95 10.66 -11.86 0.96
N LEU A 96 10.82 -12.63 2.02
CA LEU A 96 9.91 -12.75 3.16
C LEU A 96 9.87 -11.44 4.00
N ILE A 97 9.74 -10.28 3.34
CA ILE A 97 9.58 -8.96 3.93
C ILE A 97 8.11 -8.85 4.36
N TYR A 98 7.85 -9.27 5.59
CA TYR A 98 6.54 -9.18 6.21
C TYR A 98 6.09 -7.75 6.51
N ARG A 99 6.97 -6.73 6.42
CA ARG A 99 6.62 -5.33 6.71
C ARG A 99 7.13 -4.40 5.62
N GLN A 100 6.20 -3.69 4.96
CA GLN A 100 6.50 -2.66 3.96
C GLN A 100 5.54 -1.48 4.11
N CYS A 101 5.85 -0.33 3.54
CA CYS A 101 4.92 0.80 3.43
C CYS A 101 4.98 1.33 2.00
N LYS A 102 3.88 1.15 1.25
CA LYS A 102 3.74 1.65 -0.13
C LYS A 102 3.10 3.03 -0.06
N ILE A 103 3.74 4.03 -0.65
CA ILE A 103 3.24 5.40 -0.73
C ILE A 103 2.71 5.64 -2.14
N LYS A 104 1.48 6.15 -2.26
CA LYS A 104 0.89 6.65 -3.50
C LYS A 104 0.55 8.13 -3.30
N ILE A 105 1.08 9.00 -4.17
CA ILE A 105 0.90 10.45 -4.12
C ILE A 105 0.19 10.88 -5.40
N GLN A 106 -0.87 11.67 -5.26
CA GLN A 106 -1.60 12.32 -6.35
C GLN A 106 -1.54 13.82 -6.15
N ASN A 107 -1.04 14.54 -7.15
CA ASN A 107 -1.03 16.00 -7.14
C ASN A 107 -2.20 16.53 -7.97
N GLU A 108 -3.33 16.80 -7.33
CA GLU A 108 -4.49 17.47 -7.93
C GLU A 108 -4.42 19.00 -7.79
N CYS A 109 -3.32 19.54 -7.25
CA CYS A 109 -3.10 20.97 -7.15
C CYS A 109 -2.59 21.52 -8.49
N SER A 110 -3.29 22.52 -9.04
CA SER A 110 -2.91 23.17 -10.30
C SER A 110 -1.71 24.11 -10.16
N ASP A 111 -1.53 24.64 -8.96
CA ASP A 111 -0.67 25.80 -8.71
C ASP A 111 0.74 25.41 -8.30
N TYR A 112 0.92 24.18 -7.80
CA TYR A 112 2.17 23.71 -7.25
C TYR A 112 2.68 22.43 -7.93
N VAL A 113 3.99 22.41 -8.16
CA VAL A 113 4.75 21.20 -8.50
C VAL A 113 5.40 20.72 -7.21
N LEU A 114 5.27 19.43 -6.89
CA LEU A 114 6.05 18.79 -5.84
C LEU A 114 7.46 18.53 -6.40
N CYS A 115 8.51 19.03 -5.75
CA CYS A 115 9.89 18.81 -6.18
C CYS A 115 10.87 18.62 -5.02
N ASN A 116 12.12 18.26 -5.32
CA ASN A 116 13.19 18.09 -4.34
C ASN A 116 12.79 17.15 -3.17
N PRO A 117 12.41 15.89 -3.45
CA PRO A 117 12.04 14.94 -2.41
C PRO A 117 13.21 14.74 -1.44
N ARG A 118 12.90 14.68 -0.15
CA ARG A 118 13.83 14.28 0.92
C ARG A 118 13.18 13.20 1.75
N VAL A 119 14.00 12.29 2.26
CA VAL A 119 13.56 11.13 3.02
C VAL A 119 14.46 10.99 4.24
N TYR A 120 13.84 10.81 5.40
CA TYR A 120 14.48 10.34 6.61
C TYR A 120 13.83 9.03 7.03
N THR A 121 14.64 7.98 7.13
CA THR A 121 14.20 6.65 7.56
C THR A 121 14.64 6.43 8.99
N TYR A 122 13.69 6.38 9.92
CA TYR A 122 13.96 6.04 11.31
C TYR A 122 14.23 4.53 11.46
N SER A 123 13.47 3.70 10.74
CA SER A 123 13.62 2.25 10.69
C SER A 123 13.28 1.71 9.31
N GLY A 124 14.07 0.76 8.82
CA GLY A 124 13.86 0.12 7.53
C GLY A 124 14.75 0.66 6.41
N ASN A 125 14.33 0.40 5.17
CA ASN A 125 15.01 0.77 3.95
C ASN A 125 14.06 1.49 2.99
N TYR A 126 14.64 2.28 2.09
CA TYR A 126 13.96 3.02 1.04
C TYR A 126 14.32 2.41 -0.31
N ASN A 127 13.46 1.52 -0.82
CA ASN A 127 13.77 0.64 -1.94
C ASN A 127 13.35 1.23 -3.28
N LYS A 128 12.15 1.81 -3.37
CA LYS A 128 11.67 2.49 -4.58
C LYS A 128 11.68 4.00 -4.34
N PRO A 129 12.50 4.77 -5.08
CA PRO A 129 12.63 6.19 -4.84
C PRO A 129 11.39 6.98 -5.27
N LEU A 130 11.03 7.97 -4.47
CA LEU A 130 10.14 9.07 -4.78
C LEU A 130 10.57 9.77 -6.08
N PRO A 131 9.62 10.05 -7.00
CA PRO A 131 9.90 10.82 -8.21
C PRO A 131 10.50 12.18 -7.87
N ALA A 132 11.51 12.61 -8.64
CA ALA A 132 12.17 13.89 -8.44
C ALA A 132 11.19 15.09 -8.51
N THR A 133 10.14 14.94 -9.30
CA THR A 133 9.06 15.93 -9.44
C THR A 133 7.71 15.25 -9.69
N ILE A 134 6.63 15.83 -9.15
CA ILE A 134 5.25 15.44 -9.45
C ILE A 134 4.48 16.72 -9.80
N GLY A 135 4.21 16.90 -11.10
CA GLY A 135 3.48 18.06 -11.62
C GLY A 135 1.97 17.99 -11.32
N PRO A 136 1.22 19.06 -11.63
CA PRO A 136 -0.24 19.04 -11.56
C PRO A 136 -0.87 17.90 -12.37
N SER A 137 -1.90 17.30 -11.81
CA SER A 137 -2.62 16.13 -12.34
C SER A 137 -1.71 14.93 -12.64
N LYS A 138 -0.58 14.81 -11.92
CA LYS A 138 0.34 13.68 -12.00
C LYS A 138 0.42 12.96 -10.67
N SER A 139 0.87 11.72 -10.75
CA SER A 139 0.99 10.83 -9.61
C SER A 139 2.41 10.29 -9.48
N GLY A 140 2.75 9.86 -8.28
CA GLY A 140 4.03 9.26 -7.95
C GLY A 140 3.92 8.33 -6.76
N GLY A 141 5.01 7.71 -6.37
CA GLY A 141 5.00 6.82 -5.21
C GLY A 141 6.39 6.40 -4.78
N ALA A 142 6.43 5.66 -3.68
CA ALA A 142 7.64 5.08 -3.12
C ALA A 142 7.32 3.78 -2.39
N LEU A 143 8.36 2.99 -2.13
CA LEU A 143 8.27 1.78 -1.34
C LEU A 143 9.34 1.79 -0.26
N PHE A 144 8.88 1.64 0.97
CA PHE A 144 9.72 1.46 2.14
C PHE A 144 9.55 0.04 2.66
N THR A 145 10.62 -0.59 3.11
CA THR A 145 10.60 -1.95 3.64
C THR A 145 11.27 -2.00 5.00
N LYS A 146 10.99 -3.03 5.81
CA LYS A 146 11.78 -3.24 7.04
C LYS A 146 13.21 -3.66 6.72
N THR A 147 14.10 -3.49 7.69
CA THR A 147 15.45 -4.07 7.62
C THR A 147 15.37 -5.60 7.70
N PRO A 148 15.98 -6.36 6.77
CA PRO A 148 16.01 -7.82 6.82
C PRO A 148 16.54 -8.34 8.17
N ASN A 149 16.06 -9.51 8.61
CA ASN A 149 16.52 -10.18 9.84
C ASN A 149 16.40 -9.39 11.16
N THR A 150 15.66 -8.28 11.18
CA THR A 150 15.33 -7.52 12.39
C THR A 150 13.85 -7.62 12.75
N ALA A 151 13.54 -7.47 14.04
CA ALA A 151 12.20 -7.27 14.58
C ALA A 151 11.80 -5.78 14.56
N CYS A 152 12.24 -5.05 13.54
CA CYS A 152 11.94 -3.64 13.35
C CYS A 152 10.94 -3.45 12.20
N GLY A 153 10.16 -2.38 12.29
CA GLY A 153 9.17 -1.99 11.30
C GLY A 153 9.76 -1.18 10.14
N SER A 154 8.87 -0.53 9.39
CA SER A 154 9.21 0.48 8.37
C SER A 154 8.63 1.83 8.80
N VAL A 155 9.51 2.77 9.14
CA VAL A 155 9.15 4.01 9.83
C VAL A 155 10.00 5.15 9.29
N GLY A 156 9.37 6.27 8.96
CA GLY A 156 10.08 7.42 8.45
C GLY A 156 9.20 8.63 8.16
N VAL A 157 9.83 9.66 7.63
CA VAL A 157 9.19 10.86 7.11
C VAL A 157 9.81 11.22 5.78
N PHE A 158 9.00 11.70 4.85
CA PHE A 158 9.49 12.30 3.62
C PHE A 158 8.84 13.66 3.39
N THR A 159 9.52 14.49 2.60
CA THR A 159 9.04 15.83 2.26
C THR A 159 9.19 16.12 0.79
N TYR A 160 8.34 16.99 0.26
CA TYR A 160 8.46 17.62 -1.04
C TYR A 160 8.36 19.15 -0.92
N ASP A 161 9.24 19.88 -1.59
CA ASP A 161 9.10 21.32 -1.79
C ASP A 161 7.85 21.60 -2.62
N LEU A 162 7.06 22.59 -2.18
CA LEU A 162 5.94 23.14 -2.95
C LEU A 162 6.47 24.27 -3.83
N GLN A 163 6.77 23.96 -5.09
CA GLN A 163 7.19 24.97 -6.07
C GLN A 163 5.97 25.57 -6.77
N ASN A 164 5.74 26.87 -6.56
CA ASN A 164 4.68 27.58 -7.27
C ASN A 164 4.99 27.63 -8.77
N LYS A 165 4.04 27.22 -9.60
CA LYS A 165 4.24 27.07 -11.05
C LYS A 165 4.51 28.40 -11.76
N SER A 166 3.85 29.48 -11.31
CA SER A 166 3.97 30.82 -11.90
C SER A 166 5.29 31.49 -11.49
N THR A 167 5.57 31.56 -10.18
CA THR A 167 6.72 32.30 -9.64
C THR A 167 8.00 31.48 -9.56
N LYS A 168 7.92 30.15 -9.72
CA LYS A 168 9.02 29.17 -9.51
C LYS A 168 9.60 29.17 -8.10
N ARG A 169 9.00 29.89 -7.15
CA ARG A 169 9.43 29.95 -5.76
C ARG A 169 8.96 28.73 -5.00
N CYS A 170 9.82 28.25 -4.11
CA CYS A 170 9.44 27.29 -3.08
C CYS A 170 9.52 28.03 -1.74
N SER A 171 8.39 28.18 -1.04
CA SER A 171 8.32 28.79 0.29
C SER A 171 7.88 27.78 1.36
N ARG A 172 7.18 26.72 0.94
CA ARG A 172 6.63 25.69 1.82
C ARG A 172 7.07 24.29 1.38
N LYS A 173 6.90 23.34 2.27
CA LYS A 173 7.08 21.90 2.04
C LYS A 173 5.89 21.12 2.55
N VAL A 174 5.49 20.09 1.82
CA VAL A 174 4.63 19.03 2.34
C VAL A 174 5.51 18.01 3.06
N ALA A 175 5.05 17.51 4.20
CA ALA A 175 5.66 16.39 4.89
C ALA A 175 4.62 15.28 5.12
N VAL A 176 5.07 14.03 4.99
CA VAL A 176 4.28 12.83 5.25
C VAL A 176 5.11 11.91 6.12
N MET A 177 4.60 11.62 7.31
CA MET A 177 5.19 10.66 8.26
C MET A 177 4.39 9.37 8.21
N PHE A 178 5.10 8.25 8.34
CA PHE A 178 4.49 6.93 8.47
C PHE A 178 5.25 6.09 9.49
N SER A 179 4.51 5.24 10.19
CA SER A 179 5.03 4.25 11.13
C SER A 179 4.26 2.95 10.94
N ASN A 180 4.93 1.95 10.38
CA ASN A 180 4.46 0.57 10.32
C ASN A 180 5.31 -0.28 11.26
N PRO A 181 4.85 -0.57 12.49
CA PRO A 181 5.64 -1.28 13.48
C PRO A 181 5.84 -2.76 13.12
N TYR A 182 6.76 -3.43 13.83
CA TYR A 182 6.90 -4.88 13.69
C TYR A 182 5.79 -5.62 14.43
N ASP A 183 5.54 -5.27 15.69
CA ASP A 183 4.61 -5.97 16.58
C ASP A 183 3.27 -5.22 16.70
N PHE A 184 2.23 -5.78 16.10
CA PHE A 184 0.88 -5.20 16.12
C PHE A 184 0.10 -5.53 17.40
N ASN A 185 0.62 -6.40 18.27
CA ASN A 185 0.00 -6.63 19.58
C ASN A 185 0.30 -5.47 20.55
N LEU A 186 1.36 -4.72 20.31
CA LEU A 186 1.83 -3.61 21.16
C LEU A 186 1.68 -2.24 20.50
N TYR A 187 1.68 -2.18 19.16
CA TYR A 187 1.71 -0.94 18.42
C TYR A 187 0.74 -0.97 17.23
N SER A 188 0.27 0.19 16.80
CA SER A 188 -0.56 0.33 15.61
C SER A 188 0.18 1.04 14.49
N ASN A 189 -0.37 0.97 13.28
CA ASN A 189 0.04 1.83 12.19
C ASN A 189 -0.31 3.29 12.48
N TRP A 190 0.62 4.22 12.25
CA TRP A 190 0.39 5.66 12.38
C TRP A 190 0.88 6.41 11.15
N PHE A 191 0.19 7.49 10.81
CA PHE A 191 0.61 8.39 9.75
C PHE A 191 0.24 9.83 10.09
N ALA A 192 0.95 10.76 9.48
CA ALA A 192 0.67 12.18 9.62
C ALA A 192 0.99 12.94 8.33
N VAL A 193 0.26 14.02 8.08
CA VAL A 193 0.46 14.91 6.94
C VAL A 193 0.42 16.36 7.37
N GLY A 194 1.26 17.19 6.78
CA GLY A 194 1.34 18.61 7.14
C GLY A 194 2.08 19.46 6.13
N VAL A 195 2.05 20.77 6.36
CA VAL A 195 2.77 21.77 5.56
C VAL A 195 3.66 22.61 6.46
N PHE A 196 4.95 22.59 6.15
CA PHE A 196 5.99 23.28 6.90
C PHE A 196 6.65 24.38 6.08
N ASN A 197 7.39 25.27 6.75
CA ASN A 197 8.25 26.24 6.07
C ASN A 197 9.36 25.51 5.29
N LYS A 198 9.81 26.06 4.16
CA LYS A 198 10.89 25.47 3.35
C LYS A 198 12.18 25.18 4.13
N ASN A 199 12.46 25.90 5.21
CA ASN A 199 13.67 25.69 6.00
C ASN A 199 13.56 24.50 6.96
N LYS A 200 12.37 23.90 7.11
CA LYS A 200 12.19 22.68 7.90
C LYS A 200 12.96 21.54 7.24
N LYS A 201 13.89 20.95 7.99
CA LYS A 201 14.70 19.82 7.54
C LYS A 201 13.87 18.54 7.55
N CYS A 202 14.22 17.60 6.68
CA CYS A 202 13.68 16.25 6.68
C CYS A 202 14.66 15.34 7.40
N ASP A 203 14.51 15.25 8.72
CA ASP A 203 15.43 14.57 9.63
C ASP A 203 14.69 13.96 10.83
N TYR A 204 15.46 13.49 11.81
CA TYR A 204 14.94 12.94 13.05
C TYR A 204 14.03 13.91 13.80
N ASP A 205 14.36 15.20 13.84
CA ASP A 205 13.58 16.20 14.57
C ASP A 205 12.19 16.37 13.94
N LEU A 206 12.10 16.40 12.61
CA LEU A 206 10.81 16.42 11.93
C LEU A 206 10.01 15.13 12.19
N TYR A 207 10.65 13.96 12.13
CA TYR A 207 9.99 12.70 12.45
C TYR A 207 9.45 12.69 13.88
N SER A 208 10.29 13.06 14.86
CA SER A 208 9.92 13.11 16.28
C SER A 208 8.79 14.10 16.53
N GLU A 209 8.82 15.26 15.88
CA GLU A 209 7.74 16.25 15.95
C GLU A 209 6.43 15.68 15.43
N MET A 210 6.43 15.12 14.22
CA MET A 210 5.22 14.59 13.61
C MET A 210 4.67 13.35 14.34
N TYR A 211 5.50 12.56 15.03
CA TYR A 211 5.09 11.33 15.70
C TYR A 211 4.72 11.51 17.19
N TYR A 212 5.50 12.28 17.96
CA TYR A 212 5.33 12.38 19.41
C TYR A 212 4.71 13.71 19.88
N ASN A 213 4.96 14.80 19.16
CA ASN A 213 4.61 16.12 19.66
C ASN A 213 3.17 16.53 19.32
N GLU A 214 2.77 17.68 19.88
CA GLU A 214 1.51 18.36 19.56
C GLU A 214 1.41 18.70 18.07
N GLU A 215 0.21 18.55 17.54
CA GLU A 215 -0.14 18.79 16.14
C GLU A 215 -0.11 20.29 15.82
N LYS A 216 1.07 20.77 15.38
CA LYS A 216 1.29 22.16 14.96
C LYS A 216 1.80 22.19 13.54
N GLY A 217 0.93 22.51 12.59
CA GLY A 217 1.27 22.52 11.17
C GLY A 217 1.10 21.17 10.46
N PHE A 218 0.52 20.18 11.15
CA PHE A 218 0.21 18.84 10.65
C PHE A 218 -0.96 18.24 11.43
N VAL A 219 -1.52 17.14 10.94
CA VAL A 219 -2.45 16.25 11.65
C VAL A 219 -1.89 14.84 11.65
N ARG A 220 -2.13 14.07 12.71
CA ARG A 220 -1.68 12.69 12.88
C ARG A 220 -2.87 11.80 13.23
N GLY A 221 -2.81 10.54 12.81
CA GLY A 221 -3.81 9.55 13.16
C GLY A 221 -3.30 8.13 13.06
N GLU A 222 -3.93 7.25 13.83
CA GLU A 222 -3.78 5.81 13.69
C GLU A 222 -4.47 5.35 12.40
N ALA A 223 -3.95 4.34 11.71
CA ALA A 223 -4.61 3.78 10.53
C ALA A 223 -5.87 3.03 10.95
N ARG A 224 -7.02 3.71 11.08
CA ARG A 224 -8.31 3.11 11.47
C ARG A 224 -9.41 3.47 10.48
N ASN A 225 -9.18 3.21 9.19
CA ASN A 225 -10.16 3.41 8.12
C ASN A 225 -10.80 4.82 8.07
N HIS A 226 -10.01 5.86 8.36
CA HIS A 226 -10.43 7.25 8.21
C HIS A 226 -9.42 8.03 7.39
N ALA A 227 -9.86 9.15 6.85
CA ALA A 227 -8.99 10.10 6.17
C ALA A 227 -8.52 11.17 7.15
N LEU A 228 -7.24 11.51 7.07
CA LEU A 228 -6.70 12.73 7.64
C LEU A 228 -6.85 13.85 6.61
N THR A 229 -7.29 15.02 7.05
CA THR A 229 -7.33 16.23 6.21
C THR A 229 -6.61 17.36 6.92
N TYR A 230 -5.60 17.92 6.27
CA TYR A 230 -4.89 19.10 6.74
C TYR A 230 -5.06 20.24 5.75
N THR A 231 -5.63 21.35 6.23
CA THR A 231 -5.81 22.57 5.45
C THR A 231 -4.75 23.59 5.86
N SER A 232 -3.92 24.00 4.90
CA SER A 232 -2.94 25.07 5.09
C SER A 232 -3.40 26.38 4.45
N ASP A 233 -2.53 27.39 4.48
CA ASP A 233 -2.73 28.64 3.78
C ASP A 233 -2.59 28.52 2.25
N VAL A 234 -1.95 27.46 1.73
CA VAL A 234 -1.62 27.30 0.30
C VAL A 234 -2.22 26.08 -0.39
N VAL A 235 -2.47 24.98 0.33
CA VAL A 235 -2.97 23.70 -0.20
C VAL A 235 -3.77 22.93 0.85
N ASN A 236 -4.61 22.01 0.39
CA ASN A 236 -5.24 20.97 1.21
C ASN A 236 -4.53 19.63 0.99
N ILE A 237 -4.30 18.88 2.06
CA ILE A 237 -3.75 17.51 1.99
C ILE A 237 -4.78 16.55 2.56
N ILE A 238 -5.14 15.53 1.80
CA ILE A 238 -5.99 14.42 2.24
C ILE A 238 -5.14 13.17 2.21
N ALA A 239 -5.16 12.37 3.29
CA ALA A 239 -4.42 11.12 3.33
C ALA A 239 -5.20 10.00 4.00
N THR A 240 -5.01 8.78 3.52
CA THR A 240 -5.50 7.55 4.16
C THR A 240 -4.36 6.55 4.28
N MET A 241 -4.45 5.67 5.27
CA MET A 241 -3.55 4.54 5.46
C MET A 241 -4.39 3.29 5.76
N SER A 242 -4.11 2.20 5.06
CA SER A 242 -4.70 0.88 5.39
C SER A 242 -4.05 0.30 6.63
N ASP A 243 -4.83 -0.34 7.50
CA ASP A 243 -4.29 -1.02 8.68
C ASP A 243 -3.85 -2.45 8.35
N SER A 244 -2.60 -2.63 7.96
CA SER A 244 -2.05 -3.96 7.67
C SER A 244 -0.55 -4.00 7.92
N TYR A 245 0.07 -5.15 7.71
CA TYR A 245 1.52 -5.27 7.72
C TYR A 245 2.21 -4.69 6.48
N LYS A 246 1.44 -4.48 5.41
CA LYS A 246 1.90 -3.94 4.13
C LYS A 246 1.06 -2.70 3.76
N PRO A 247 1.01 -1.66 4.61
CA PRO A 247 0.14 -0.53 4.42
C PRO A 247 0.36 0.18 3.10
N VAL A 248 -0.74 0.65 2.53
CA VAL A 248 -0.76 1.62 1.44
C VAL A 248 -1.19 2.95 2.03
N ILE A 249 -0.32 3.95 1.94
CA ILE A 249 -0.67 5.34 2.22
C ILE A 249 -1.01 6.02 0.90
N LYS A 250 -2.22 6.55 0.81
CA LYS A 250 -2.65 7.38 -0.32
C LYS A 250 -2.65 8.83 0.14
N VAL A 251 -1.94 9.70 -0.57
CA VAL A 251 -1.85 11.13 -0.29
C VAL A 251 -2.35 11.89 -1.51
N GLN A 252 -3.30 12.78 -1.32
CA GLN A 252 -3.84 13.66 -2.34
C GLN A 252 -3.57 15.10 -1.94
N LEU A 253 -2.95 15.86 -2.84
CA LEU A 253 -2.74 17.29 -2.71
C LEU A 253 -3.75 18.03 -3.56
N CYS A 254 -4.54 18.93 -2.96
CA CYS A 254 -5.56 19.71 -3.65
C CYS A 254 -5.27 21.20 -3.52
N ASN A 255 -5.87 21.99 -4.43
CA ASN A 255 -5.97 23.43 -4.23
C ASN A 255 -6.67 23.74 -2.90
N LYS A 256 -6.37 24.92 -2.34
CA LYS A 256 -7.03 25.40 -1.14
C LYS A 256 -8.52 25.64 -1.38
#